data_AF-A0A2R5G2Y4-F1
#
_entry.id   AF-A0A2R5G2Y4-F1
#
_cell.length_a   1.000
_cell.length_b   1.000
_cell.length_c   1.000
_cell.angle_alpha   90.00
_cell.angle_beta   90.00
_cell.angle_gamma   90.00
#
_symmetry.space_group_name_H-M   'P 1'
#
loop_
_entity.id
_entity.type
_entity.pdbx_description
1 polymer ?
#
loop_
_entity_poly.entity_id
_entity_poly.type
_entity_poly.pdbx_seq_one_letter_code
_entity_poly.pdbx_strand_id
1 'polypeptide(L)'
;MSPIENAKIKNIDHLGIVAGLIDEIGIVEIINSKLVIDPREKITAGILVKAILINGLGFVSRPLYLFSQFFDDKAIEILLGEDIEKDHINDDKIGRVMDKLYKHGLNNHLFIKIVLSVIKNFKIDTKYSHLDATSLGASSFGRFTIYGKM
;
A
#
# COMPACT_ATOMS: atom_id res chain seq x y z
N MET A 1 32.62 18.38 -18.78
CA MET A 1 31.22 18.33 -18.27
C MET A 1 31.30 17.89 -16.83
N SER A 2 30.74 18.68 -15.91
CA SER A 2 30.79 18.32 -14.49
C SER A 2 29.76 17.19 -14.24
N PRO A 3 30.02 16.22 -13.35
CA PRO A 3 29.06 15.16 -13.03
C PRO A 3 27.69 15.68 -12.53
N ILE A 4 27.63 16.96 -12.14
CA ILE A 4 26.48 17.62 -11.53
C ILE A 4 25.48 18.11 -12.59
N GLU A 5 25.90 18.30 -13.85
CA GLU A 5 25.07 18.88 -14.93
C GLU A 5 23.81 18.04 -15.25
N ASN A 6 23.77 16.76 -14.88
CA ASN A 6 22.63 15.85 -15.08
C ASN A 6 22.06 15.26 -13.77
N ALA A 7 22.45 15.79 -12.61
CA ALA A 7 21.95 15.27 -11.34
C ALA A 7 20.49 15.70 -11.11
N LYS A 8 19.56 14.72 -11.12
CA LYS A 8 18.14 14.96 -10.86
C LYS A 8 17.84 14.75 -9.37
N ILE A 9 17.55 15.83 -8.65
CA ILE A 9 17.14 15.78 -7.24
C ILE A 9 15.68 15.29 -7.20
N LYS A 10 15.40 14.25 -6.42
CA LYS A 10 14.05 13.74 -6.15
C LYS A 10 13.80 13.72 -4.63
N ASN A 11 12.57 13.97 -4.20
CA ASN A 11 12.20 13.96 -2.78
C ASN A 11 11.73 12.57 -2.34
N ILE A 12 12.12 12.16 -1.13
CA ILE A 12 11.63 10.92 -0.49
C ILE A 12 10.63 11.25 0.62
N ASP A 13 10.80 12.39 1.30
CA ASP A 13 9.96 12.84 2.41
C ASP A 13 9.82 11.78 3.53
N HIS A 14 8.74 11.82 4.31
CA HIS A 14 8.37 10.75 5.28
C HIS A 14 7.93 9.45 4.60
N LEU A 15 7.73 9.48 3.28
CA LEU A 15 7.22 8.35 2.50
C LEU A 15 8.20 7.19 2.45
N GLY A 16 9.51 7.44 2.63
CA GLY A 16 10.50 6.38 2.75
C GLY A 16 10.25 5.46 3.96
N ILE A 17 9.83 6.04 5.09
CA ILE A 17 9.47 5.28 6.29
C ILE A 17 8.19 4.47 6.03
N VAL A 18 7.20 5.10 5.39
CA VAL A 18 5.93 4.44 5.02
C VAL A 18 6.19 3.27 4.06
N ALA A 19 7.00 3.48 3.03
CA ALA A 19 7.37 2.44 2.06
C ALA A 19 8.08 1.28 2.74
N GLY A 20 9.07 1.57 3.60
CA GLY A 20 9.80 0.55 4.36
C GLY A 20 8.88 -0.26 5.28
N LEU A 21 7.93 0.39 5.96
CA LEU A 21 6.95 -0.32 6.80
C LEU A 21 6.02 -1.22 5.97
N ILE A 22 5.57 -0.76 4.81
CA ILE A 22 4.74 -1.55 3.90
C ILE A 22 5.48 -2.81 3.44
N ASP A 23 6.77 -2.68 3.11
CA ASP A 23 7.63 -3.78 2.70
C ASP A 23 7.91 -4.74 3.86
N GLU A 24 8.18 -4.23 5.06
CA GLU A 24 8.41 -5.04 6.25
C GLU A 24 7.17 -5.84 6.68
N ILE A 25 5.96 -5.28 6.49
CA ILE A 25 4.70 -6.01 6.70
C ILE A 25 4.47 -7.08 5.62
N GLY A 26 5.06 -6.93 4.44
CA GLY A 26 4.87 -7.83 3.31
C GLY A 26 3.51 -7.64 2.60
N ILE A 27 2.99 -6.41 2.58
CA ILE A 27 1.67 -6.13 2.00
C ILE A 27 1.65 -6.45 0.50
N VAL A 28 2.71 -6.13 -0.23
CA VAL A 28 2.82 -6.36 -1.68
C VAL A 28 2.65 -7.85 -1.99
N GLU A 29 3.34 -8.70 -1.26
CA GLU A 29 3.33 -10.16 -1.38
C GLU A 29 1.96 -10.73 -0.99
N ILE A 30 1.37 -10.23 0.10
CA ILE A 30 0.04 -10.65 0.54
C ILE A 30 -0.99 -10.36 -0.56
N ILE A 31 -0.98 -9.16 -1.13
CA ILE A 31 -1.90 -8.76 -2.21
C ILE A 31 -1.67 -9.61 -3.46
N ASN A 32 -0.43 -9.77 -3.88
CA ASN A 32 -0.06 -10.56 -5.06
C ASN A 32 -0.38 -12.06 -4.89
N SER A 33 -0.39 -12.58 -3.67
CA SER A 33 -0.84 -13.95 -3.39
C SER A 33 -2.36 -14.13 -3.52
N LYS A 34 -3.13 -13.03 -3.48
CA LYS A 34 -4.60 -13.03 -3.49
C LYS A 34 -5.17 -12.63 -4.83
N LEU A 35 -4.50 -11.73 -5.54
CA LEU A 35 -4.88 -11.27 -6.86
C LEU A 35 -3.96 -11.90 -7.89
N VAL A 36 -4.55 -12.51 -8.92
CA VAL A 36 -3.78 -13.10 -10.03
C VAL A 36 -2.89 -12.02 -10.66
N ILE A 37 -1.59 -12.32 -10.72
CA ILE A 37 -0.61 -11.50 -11.42
C ILE A 37 -0.82 -11.74 -12.93
N ASP A 38 -1.11 -10.66 -13.65
CA ASP A 38 -1.13 -10.68 -15.11
C ASP A 38 0.26 -10.29 -15.63
N PRO A 39 0.99 -11.17 -16.33
CA PRO A 39 2.33 -10.88 -16.84
C PRO A 39 2.38 -9.74 -17.86
N ARG A 40 1.23 -9.35 -18.43
CA ARG A 40 1.13 -8.26 -19.40
C ARG A 40 1.11 -6.88 -18.73
N GLU A 41 0.86 -6.86 -17.42
CA GLU A 41 0.78 -5.63 -16.65
C GLU A 41 2.16 -5.18 -16.19
N LYS A 42 2.49 -3.91 -16.42
CA LYS A 42 3.80 -3.34 -16.05
C LYS A 42 4.05 -3.31 -14.54
N ILE A 43 2.98 -3.23 -13.75
CA ILE A 43 3.03 -3.26 -12.29
C ILE A 43 1.99 -4.24 -11.73
N THR A 44 2.40 -4.94 -10.67
CA THR A 44 1.54 -5.87 -9.94
C THR A 44 0.49 -5.12 -9.13
N ALA A 45 -0.58 -5.82 -8.73
CA ALA A 45 -1.61 -5.23 -7.88
C ALA A 45 -1.05 -4.82 -6.51
N GLY A 46 -0.10 -5.59 -5.95
CA GLY A 46 0.56 -5.26 -4.68
C GLY A 46 1.37 -3.96 -4.76
N ILE A 47 2.14 -3.76 -5.84
CA ILE A 47 2.88 -2.51 -6.07
C ILE A 47 1.92 -1.32 -6.17
N LEU A 48 0.80 -1.49 -6.88
CA LEU A 48 -0.19 -0.43 -6.99
C LEU A 48 -0.85 -0.12 -5.64
N VAL A 49 -1.14 -1.13 -4.82
CA VAL A 49 -1.66 -0.93 -3.46
C VAL A 49 -0.62 -0.21 -2.59
N LYS A 50 0.66 -0.56 -2.69
CA LYS A 50 1.75 0.17 -2.01
C LYS A 50 1.76 1.64 -2.43
N ALA A 51 1.64 1.94 -3.72
CA ALA A 51 1.51 3.31 -4.20
C ALA A 51 0.30 4.03 -3.60
N ILE A 52 -0.85 3.34 -3.50
CA ILE A 52 -2.09 3.91 -2.95
C ILE A 52 -1.92 4.25 -1.47
N LEU A 53 -1.29 3.38 -0.70
CA LEU A 53 -0.99 3.61 0.71
C LEU A 53 -0.01 4.78 0.90
N ILE A 54 1.06 4.82 0.10
CA ILE A 54 2.04 5.91 0.14
C ILE A 54 1.39 7.25 -0.20
N ASN A 55 0.55 7.29 -1.24
CA ASN A 55 -0.19 8.50 -1.60
C ASN A 55 -1.18 8.92 -0.50
N GLY A 56 -1.97 7.98 0.02
CA GLY A 56 -2.96 8.24 1.07
C GLY A 56 -2.37 8.67 2.41
N LEU A 57 -1.14 8.24 2.72
CA LEU A 57 -0.38 8.67 3.91
C LEU A 57 0.54 9.88 3.64
N GLY A 58 0.73 10.23 2.36
CA GLY A 58 1.51 11.37 1.92
C GLY A 58 0.73 12.67 1.89
N PHE A 59 -0.56 12.62 1.51
CA PHE A 59 -1.48 13.76 1.56
C PHE A 59 -2.91 13.31 1.83
N VAL A 60 -3.60 14.05 2.69
CA VAL A 60 -5.03 13.85 2.92
C VAL A 60 -5.80 14.58 1.80
N SER A 61 -6.77 13.92 1.15
CA SER A 61 -7.85 14.53 0.35
C SER A 61 -7.57 15.09 -1.07
N ARG A 62 -6.75 14.41 -1.89
CA ARG A 62 -6.70 14.71 -3.35
C ARG A 62 -7.52 13.69 -4.17
N PRO A 63 -8.22 14.14 -5.24
CA PRO A 63 -8.89 13.23 -6.17
C PRO A 63 -7.95 12.22 -6.83
N LEU A 64 -8.47 11.04 -7.19
CA LEU A 64 -7.71 9.94 -7.80
C LEU A 64 -6.97 10.33 -9.09
N TYR A 65 -7.47 11.29 -9.87
CA TYR A 65 -6.80 11.74 -11.10
C TYR A 65 -5.50 12.53 -10.82
N LEU A 66 -5.29 13.04 -9.60
CA LEU A 66 -4.03 13.70 -9.19
C LEU A 66 -2.99 12.71 -8.67
N PHE A 67 -3.30 11.41 -8.67
CA PHE A 67 -2.44 10.39 -8.12
C PHE A 67 -1.11 10.27 -8.87
N SER A 68 -1.13 10.30 -10.20
CA SER A 68 0.10 10.26 -11.00
C SER A 68 0.97 11.50 -10.77
N GLN A 69 0.35 12.67 -10.53
CA GLN A 69 1.06 13.92 -10.24
C GLN A 69 1.75 13.92 -8.88
N PHE A 70 1.21 13.19 -7.90
CA PHE A 70 1.85 13.07 -6.59
C PHE A 70 3.25 12.47 -6.68
N PHE A 71 3.53 11.67 -7.72
CA PHE A 71 4.82 11.04 -7.92
C PHE A 71 5.79 11.85 -8.80
N ASP A 72 5.40 13.03 -9.31
CA ASP A 72 6.22 13.82 -10.23
C ASP A 72 7.55 14.29 -9.61
N ASP A 73 7.51 14.66 -8.33
CA ASP A 73 8.68 15.15 -7.57
C ASP A 73 9.27 14.10 -6.62
N LYS A 74 8.73 12.87 -6.65
CA LYS A 74 9.10 11.79 -5.72
C LYS A 74 10.08 10.79 -6.33
N ALA A 75 10.89 10.21 -5.46
CA ALA A 75 11.78 9.11 -5.84
C ALA A 75 11.02 7.78 -6.00
N ILE A 76 10.22 7.66 -7.05
CA ILE A 76 9.35 6.49 -7.33
C ILE A 76 10.11 5.16 -7.23
N GLU A 77 11.26 5.06 -7.90
CA GLU A 77 12.05 3.83 -7.93
C GLU A 77 12.48 3.40 -6.52
N ILE A 78 12.80 4.37 -5.65
CA ILE A 78 13.15 4.11 -4.25
C ILE A 78 11.91 3.71 -3.45
N LEU A 79 10.77 4.33 -3.72
CA LEU A 79 9.53 4.13 -2.95
C LEU A 79 8.78 2.85 -3.35
N LEU A 80 8.78 2.48 -4.62
CA LEU A 80 7.94 1.41 -5.16
C LEU A 80 8.73 0.21 -5.68
N GLY A 81 10.01 0.38 -6.02
CA GLY A 81 10.86 -0.63 -6.63
C GLY A 81 11.46 -0.19 -7.97
N GLU A 82 12.52 -0.89 -8.39
CA GLU A 82 13.22 -0.64 -9.65
C GLU A 82 12.28 -0.79 -10.87
N ASP A 83 12.57 -0.05 -11.95
CA ASP A 83 11.82 -0.04 -13.22
C ASP A 83 10.34 0.43 -13.13
N ILE A 84 9.95 1.05 -12.02
CA ILE A 84 8.61 1.62 -11.87
C ILE A 84 8.62 3.10 -12.26
N GLU A 85 7.79 3.43 -13.24
CA GLU A 85 7.56 4.80 -13.70
C GLU A 85 6.17 5.28 -13.27
N LYS A 86 6.02 6.61 -13.12
CA LYS A 86 4.72 7.22 -12.77
C LYS A 86 3.61 6.86 -13.75
N ASP A 87 3.94 6.72 -15.04
CA ASP A 87 2.97 6.45 -16.11
C ASP A 87 2.41 5.02 -16.01
N HIS A 88 3.06 4.14 -15.25
CA HIS A 88 2.52 2.81 -14.92
C HIS A 88 1.35 2.90 -13.94
N ILE A 89 1.20 4.03 -13.26
CA ILE A 89 0.17 4.28 -12.26
C ILE A 89 -0.84 5.30 -12.82
N ASN A 90 -1.91 4.80 -13.41
CA ASN A 90 -3.03 5.59 -13.93
C ASN A 90 -4.35 5.22 -13.23
N ASP A 91 -5.32 6.12 -13.35
CA ASP A 91 -6.67 6.01 -12.79
C ASP A 91 -7.41 4.76 -13.25
N ASP A 92 -7.32 4.40 -14.54
CA ASP A 92 -7.90 3.17 -15.09
C ASP A 92 -7.37 1.92 -14.37
N LYS A 93 -6.05 1.84 -14.15
CA LYS A 93 -5.40 0.73 -13.47
C LYS A 93 -5.77 0.68 -11.99
N ILE A 94 -5.83 1.85 -11.33
CA ILE A 94 -6.28 2.00 -9.94
C ILE A 94 -7.70 1.45 -9.80
N GLY A 95 -8.63 1.88 -10.66
CA GLY A 95 -10.01 1.41 -10.65
C GLY A 95 -10.10 -0.11 -10.81
N ARG A 96 -9.41 -0.69 -11.79
CA ARG A 96 -9.40 -2.16 -12.00
C ARG A 96 -8.89 -2.94 -10.80
N VAL A 97 -7.85 -2.47 -10.12
CA VAL A 97 -7.31 -3.17 -8.94
C VAL A 97 -8.23 -2.98 -7.74
N MET A 98 -8.80 -1.79 -7.54
CA MET A 98 -9.80 -1.55 -6.49
C MET A 98 -11.03 -2.45 -6.67
N ASP A 99 -11.51 -2.63 -7.90
CA ASP A 99 -12.61 -3.55 -8.21
C ASP A 99 -12.25 -5.01 -7.90
N LYS A 100 -11.02 -5.43 -8.24
CA LYS A 100 -10.53 -6.79 -7.92
C LYS A 100 -10.46 -7.01 -6.41
N LEU A 101 -9.97 -6.02 -5.66
CA LEU A 101 -9.91 -6.04 -4.20
C LEU A 101 -11.31 -6.10 -3.57
N TYR A 102 -12.23 -5.29 -4.08
CA TYR A 102 -13.63 -5.28 -3.64
C TYR A 102 -14.30 -6.64 -3.86
N LYS A 103 -14.16 -7.22 -5.06
CA LYS A 103 -14.69 -8.55 -5.40
C LYS A 103 -14.10 -9.68 -4.55
N HIS A 104 -12.82 -9.56 -4.15
CA HIS A 104 -12.16 -10.56 -3.31
C HIS A 104 -12.57 -10.50 -1.83
N GLY A 105 -13.20 -9.41 -1.38
CA GLY A 105 -13.60 -9.21 0.01
C GLY A 105 -12.46 -8.70 0.90
N LEU A 106 -12.40 -7.37 1.05
CA LEU A 106 -11.38 -6.68 1.85
C LEU A 106 -11.44 -7.01 3.35
N ASN A 107 -12.65 -7.16 3.91
CA ASN A 107 -12.89 -7.02 5.35
C ASN A 107 -12.45 -8.22 6.19
N ASN A 108 -12.51 -9.46 5.67
CA ASN A 108 -12.17 -10.63 6.49
C ASN A 108 -10.88 -11.32 6.04
N HIS A 109 -10.68 -11.58 4.73
CA HIS A 109 -9.54 -12.42 4.33
C HIS A 109 -8.23 -11.65 4.15
N LEU A 110 -8.29 -10.44 3.60
CA LEU A 110 -7.10 -9.64 3.35
C LEU A 110 -6.64 -8.94 4.63
N PHE A 111 -7.56 -8.27 5.32
CA PHE A 111 -7.27 -7.56 6.56
C PHE A 111 -6.65 -8.49 7.63
N ILE A 112 -7.26 -9.65 7.89
CA ILE A 112 -6.74 -10.62 8.89
C ILE A 112 -5.33 -11.08 8.51
N LYS A 113 -5.06 -11.35 7.23
CA LYS A 113 -3.71 -11.74 6.78
C LYS A 113 -2.67 -10.67 7.05
N ILE A 114 -3.00 -9.40 6.78
CA ILE A 114 -2.10 -8.28 7.05
C ILE A 114 -1.83 -8.18 8.56
N VAL A 115 -2.88 -8.23 9.40
CA VAL A 115 -2.73 -8.19 10.86
C VAL A 115 -1.88 -9.35 11.39
N LEU A 116 -2.11 -10.57 10.92
CA LEU A 116 -1.28 -11.73 11.29
C LEU A 116 0.18 -11.55 10.87
N SER A 117 0.43 -10.94 9.71
CA SER A 117 1.78 -10.60 9.25
C SER A 117 2.45 -9.61 10.21
N VAL A 118 1.75 -8.54 10.59
CA VAL A 118 2.23 -7.54 11.55
C VAL A 118 2.56 -8.19 12.89
N ILE A 119 1.64 -8.98 13.47
CA ILE A 119 1.87 -9.65 14.76
C ILE A 119 3.12 -10.53 14.70
N LYS A 120 3.29 -11.29 13.61
CA LYS A 120 4.43 -12.18 13.42
C LYS A 120 5.74 -11.41 13.24
N ASN A 121 5.77 -10.40 12.37
CA ASN A 121 6.99 -9.69 12.00
C ASN A 121 7.48 -8.79 13.14
N PHE A 122 6.56 -8.14 13.85
CA PHE A 122 6.89 -7.25 14.98
C PHE A 122 6.85 -7.94 16.34
N LYS A 123 6.64 -9.27 16.38
CA LYS A 123 6.58 -10.08 17.61
C LYS A 123 5.67 -9.49 18.68
N ILE A 124 4.49 -9.03 18.27
CA ILE A 124 3.52 -8.39 19.17
C ILE A 124 2.90 -9.46 20.08
N ASP A 125 3.03 -9.27 21.39
CA ASP A 125 2.43 -10.17 22.38
C ASP A 125 0.89 -10.02 22.37
N THR A 126 0.18 -11.09 22.01
CA THR A 126 -1.28 -11.09 21.87
C THR A 126 -1.93 -11.79 23.05
N LYS A 127 -2.52 -11.03 23.97
CA LYS A 127 -3.07 -11.57 25.24
C LYS A 127 -4.47 -12.17 25.11
N TYR A 128 -5.25 -11.68 24.14
CA TYR A 128 -6.56 -12.20 23.76
C TYR A 128 -6.72 -11.99 22.24
N SER A 129 -6.95 -13.06 21.49
CA SER A 129 -7.21 -12.99 20.04
C SER A 129 -8.69 -13.23 19.79
N HIS A 130 -9.50 -12.16 19.91
CA HIS A 130 -10.89 -12.19 19.44
C HIS A 130 -10.95 -11.42 18.12
N LEU A 131 -11.23 -12.13 17.03
CA LEU A 131 -11.29 -11.58 15.67
C LEU A 131 -12.72 -11.13 15.37
N ASP A 132 -13.13 -9.99 15.92
CA ASP A 132 -14.37 -9.30 15.54
C ASP A 132 -14.15 -8.51 14.24
N ALA A 133 -14.08 -9.21 13.10
CA ALA A 133 -14.09 -8.56 11.78
C ALA A 133 -15.53 -8.18 11.41
N THR A 134 -16.01 -7.04 11.91
CA THR A 134 -17.30 -6.46 11.47
C THR A 134 -17.12 -5.72 10.16
N SER A 135 -18.02 -5.92 9.20
CA SER A 135 -18.04 -5.19 7.93
C SER A 135 -18.16 -3.68 8.16
N LEU A 136 -17.30 -2.89 7.51
CA LEU A 136 -17.44 -1.43 7.43
C LEU A 136 -18.56 -1.08 6.44
N GLY A 137 -19.80 -1.11 6.92
CA GLY A 137 -20.94 -0.41 6.32
C GLY A 137 -21.03 1.00 6.90
N ALA A 138 -21.55 1.97 6.14
CA ALA A 138 -21.55 3.41 6.43
C ALA A 138 -22.33 3.85 7.72
N SER A 139 -22.64 2.95 8.64
CA SER A 139 -23.35 3.22 9.89
C SER A 139 -22.71 2.60 11.15
N SER A 140 -21.58 1.92 11.06
CA SER A 140 -20.92 1.33 12.23
C SER A 140 -19.40 1.48 12.19
N PHE A 141 -18.88 2.26 13.14
CA PHE A 141 -17.46 2.40 13.43
C PHE A 141 -16.93 1.02 13.88
N GLY A 142 -16.35 0.25 12.96
CA GLY A 142 -15.75 -1.05 13.27
C GLY A 142 -14.58 -0.86 14.24
N ARG A 143 -14.70 -1.42 15.46
CA ARG A 143 -13.72 -1.25 16.53
C ARG A 143 -12.74 -2.43 16.50
N PHE A 144 -11.53 -2.22 16.02
CA PHE A 144 -10.42 -3.17 16.22
C PHE A 144 -9.75 -2.86 17.57
N THR A 145 -9.79 -3.82 18.52
CA THR A 145 -9.13 -3.66 19.82
C THR A 145 -8.03 -4.70 19.97
N ILE A 146 -6.76 -4.29 19.83
CA ILE A 146 -5.59 -5.11 20.17
C ILE A 146 -5.10 -4.65 21.54
N TYR A 147 -5.27 -5.48 22.58
CA TYR A 147 -4.77 -5.17 23.93
C TYR A 147 -3.30 -5.57 24.05
N GLY A 148 -2.39 -4.59 23.97
CA GLY A 148 -0.99 -4.71 24.39
C GLY A 148 -0.83 -4.16 25.82
N LYS A 149 -0.16 -4.89 26.71
CA LYS A 149 0.13 -4.42 28.08
C LYS A 149 1.52 -3.76 28.08
N MET A 150 1.61 -2.51 28.56
CA MET A 150 2.85 -1.96 29.13
C MET A 150 3.15 -2.65 30.47
#